data_AF-A0A3N5ZH15-F1
#
_entry.id   AF-A0A3N5ZH15-F1
#
_cell.length_a   1.000
_cell.length_b   1.000
_cell.length_c   1.000
_cell.angle_alpha   90.00
_cell.angle_beta   90.00
_cell.angle_gamma   90.00
#
_symmetry.space_group_name_H-M   'P 1'
#
loop_
_entity.id
_entity.type
_entity.pdbx_description
1 polymer ?
#
loop_
_entity_poly.entity_id
_entity_poly.type
_entity_poly.pdbx_seq_one_letter_code
_entity_poly.pdbx_strand_id
1 'polypeptide(L)'
;MHVGVFADLEGSFGIWRMRQCKMGTAEWQYGRECLTADVNHVIQGAFDGGADKVTVKDTHEVGFNCLIRKLDSRAGYVGGHFIQPSFFGNIKDYDLILYVAIHAASGTPDAFFPHTHYGIFSEVKINGKNVCEMEVYGGYLGDFGIPVGFVSG
;
A
#
# COMPACT_ATOMS: atom_id res chain seq x y z
N MET A 1 -10.55 -5.27 17.16
CA MET A 1 -9.65 -5.51 16.02
C MET A 1 -9.29 -4.20 15.34
N HIS A 2 -8.00 -3.85 15.33
CA HIS A 2 -7.44 -2.71 14.61
C HIS A 2 -6.81 -3.19 13.30
N VAL A 3 -7.40 -2.81 12.18
CA VAL A 3 -6.95 -3.16 10.82
C VAL A 3 -6.09 -2.03 10.23
N GLY A 4 -4.92 -2.38 9.70
CA GLY A 4 -4.09 -1.50 8.89
C GLY A 4 -4.38 -1.68 7.40
N VAL A 5 -4.62 -0.59 6.68
CA VAL A 5 -4.77 -0.58 5.21
C VAL A 5 -3.51 0.07 4.64
N PHE A 6 -2.63 -0.74 4.07
CA PHE A 6 -1.33 -0.28 3.56
C PHE A 6 -1.47 -0.11 2.05
N ALA A 7 -1.37 1.13 1.61
CA ALA A 7 -1.78 1.56 0.29
C ALA A 7 -0.57 2.00 -0.53
N ASP A 8 -0.41 1.37 -1.68
CA ASP A 8 0.49 1.81 -2.75
C ASP A 8 -0.33 2.53 -3.85
N LEU A 9 0.17 2.77 -5.07
CA LEU A 9 -0.63 3.45 -6.11
C LEU A 9 -0.74 2.68 -7.42
N GLU A 10 0.34 2.05 -7.88
CA GLU A 10 0.51 1.46 -9.21
C GLU A 10 -0.57 0.45 -9.58
N GLY A 11 -1.01 -0.36 -8.61
CA GLY A 11 -2.06 -1.37 -8.77
C GLY A 11 -3.48 -0.85 -8.54
N SER A 12 -3.69 0.47 -8.45
CA SER A 12 -5.05 1.00 -8.27
C SER A 12 -5.88 0.78 -9.54
N PHE A 13 -7.18 0.54 -9.36
CA PHE A 13 -8.10 0.45 -10.47
C PHE A 13 -8.14 1.78 -11.25
N GLY A 14 -7.97 1.68 -12.57
CA GLY A 14 -7.88 2.85 -13.44
C GLY A 14 -6.47 3.40 -13.63
N ILE A 15 -5.42 2.73 -13.15
CA ILE A 15 -4.04 3.07 -13.52
C ILE A 15 -3.63 2.29 -14.77
N TRP A 16 -3.18 2.99 -15.82
CA TRP A 16 -2.67 2.36 -17.05
C TRP A 16 -1.44 3.06 -17.61
N ARG A 17 -0.93 4.11 -16.94
CA ARG A 17 0.29 4.84 -17.30
C ARG A 17 1.06 5.20 -16.04
N MET A 18 2.38 4.98 -16.07
CA MET A 18 3.31 5.34 -14.99
C MET A 18 3.18 6.81 -14.54
N ARG A 19 2.80 7.71 -15.45
CA ARG A 19 2.58 9.12 -15.14
C ARG A 19 1.46 9.34 -14.13
N GLN A 20 0.46 8.45 -14.04
CA GLN A 20 -0.60 8.52 -13.03
C GLN A 20 -0.10 8.19 -11.62
N CYS A 21 1.05 7.50 -11.50
CA CYS A 21 1.65 7.15 -10.21
C CYS A 21 2.66 8.19 -9.75
N LYS A 22 3.29 8.92 -10.66
CA LYS A 22 4.42 9.78 -10.32
C LYS A 22 4.01 11.15 -9.79
N MET A 23 4.45 11.50 -8.58
CA MET A 23 4.23 12.81 -7.98
C MET A 23 4.64 13.95 -8.93
N GLY A 24 3.82 15.00 -8.94
CA GLY A 24 4.09 16.24 -9.69
C GLY A 24 3.70 16.20 -11.16
N THR A 25 3.20 15.07 -11.68
CA THR A 25 2.57 15.04 -13.00
C THR A 25 1.13 15.56 -12.92
N ALA A 26 0.57 15.96 -14.07
CA ALA A 26 -0.84 16.33 -14.14
C ALA A 26 -1.75 15.10 -13.94
N GLU A 27 -1.32 13.95 -14.45
CA GLU A 27 -2.05 12.69 -14.39
C GLU A 27 -2.08 12.08 -12.97
N TRP A 28 -1.15 12.45 -12.10
CA TRP A 28 -1.10 11.96 -10.72
C TRP A 28 -2.33 12.37 -9.91
N GLN A 29 -2.94 13.53 -10.18
CA GLN A 29 -4.19 13.89 -9.48
C GLN A 29 -5.30 12.89 -9.79
N TYR A 30 -5.38 12.36 -11.01
CA TYR A 30 -6.30 11.28 -11.33
C TYR A 30 -5.94 9.99 -10.59
N GLY A 31 -4.65 9.62 -10.53
CA GLY A 31 -4.20 8.42 -9.82
C GLY A 31 -4.52 8.46 -8.32
N ARG A 32 -4.39 9.63 -7.69
CA ARG A 32 -4.77 9.84 -6.28
C ARG A 32 -6.27 9.64 -6.03
N GLU A 33 -7.13 10.03 -6.98
CA GLU A 33 -8.57 9.79 -6.91
C GLU A 33 -8.88 8.29 -7.00
N CYS A 34 -8.24 7.58 -7.93
CA CYS A 34 -8.34 6.12 -8.05
C CYS A 34 -7.93 5.42 -6.76
N LEU A 35 -6.73 5.74 -6.25
CA LEU A 35 -6.23 5.16 -5.01
C LEU A 35 -7.18 5.40 -3.83
N THR A 36 -7.65 6.64 -3.68
CA THR A 36 -8.56 6.99 -2.57
C THR A 36 -9.87 6.20 -2.67
N ALA A 37 -10.39 5.96 -3.87
CA ALA A 37 -11.58 5.15 -4.08
C ALA A 37 -11.35 3.68 -3.68
N ASP A 38 -10.25 3.07 -4.13
CA ASP A 38 -9.92 1.68 -3.79
C ASP A 38 -9.72 1.50 -2.28
N VAL A 39 -8.99 2.43 -1.66
CA VAL A 39 -8.79 2.44 -0.20
C VAL A 39 -10.13 2.57 0.54
N ASN A 40 -11.05 3.42 0.08
CA ASN A 40 -12.38 3.53 0.69
C ASN A 40 -13.19 2.23 0.60
N HIS A 41 -13.11 1.50 -0.52
CA HIS A 41 -13.76 0.20 -0.64
C HIS A 41 -13.19 -0.82 0.34
N VAL A 42 -11.87 -0.81 0.55
CA VAL A 42 -11.20 -1.70 1.50
C VAL A 42 -11.49 -1.31 2.95
N ILE A 43 -11.55 -0.01 3.27
CA ILE A 43 -11.98 0.48 4.59
C ILE A 43 -13.41 0.00 4.88
N GLN A 44 -14.32 0.17 3.93
CA GLN A 44 -15.70 -0.28 4.07
C GLN A 44 -15.75 -1.80 4.33
N GLY A 45 -15.04 -2.59 3.52
CA GLY A 45 -14.94 -4.04 3.70
C GLY A 45 -14.35 -4.45 5.06
N ALA A 46 -13.36 -3.71 5.57
CA ALA A 46 -12.78 -3.97 6.89
C ALA A 46 -13.80 -3.75 8.02
N PHE A 47 -14.58 -2.65 7.96
CA PHE A 47 -15.65 -2.41 8.94
C PHE A 47 -16.79 -3.43 8.82
N ASP A 48 -17.19 -3.78 7.61
CA ASP A 48 -18.21 -4.81 7.38
C ASP A 48 -17.75 -6.20 7.86
N GLY A 49 -16.43 -6.44 7.80
CA GLY A 49 -15.76 -7.60 8.37
C GLY A 49 -15.57 -7.57 9.89
N GLY A 50 -16.04 -6.52 10.58
CA GLY A 50 -16.01 -6.41 12.04
C GLY A 50 -14.78 -5.71 12.63
N ALA A 51 -14.05 -4.90 11.85
CA ALA A 51 -13.00 -4.04 12.40
C ALA A 51 -13.60 -2.97 13.34
N ASP A 52 -13.00 -2.77 14.51
CA ASP A 52 -13.36 -1.67 15.43
C ASP A 52 -12.68 -0.36 15.04
N LYS A 53 -11.51 -0.47 14.40
CA LYS A 53 -10.66 0.64 14.00
C LYS A 53 -9.94 0.31 12.71
N VAL A 54 -9.88 1.28 11.81
CA VAL A 54 -9.11 1.20 10.56
C VAL A 54 -8.11 2.34 10.51
N THR A 55 -6.88 2.08 10.10
CA THR A 55 -5.88 3.12 9.82
C THR A 55 -5.22 2.89 8.48
N VAL A 56 -5.25 3.92 7.65
CA VAL A 56 -4.61 3.92 6.34
C VAL A 56 -3.17 4.39 6.49
N LYS A 57 -2.25 3.61 5.93
CA LYS A 57 -0.85 3.95 5.77
C LYS A 57 -0.55 4.05 4.28
N ASP A 58 -0.26 5.26 3.81
CA ASP A 58 0.12 5.52 2.43
C ASP A 58 1.64 5.33 2.29
N THR A 59 2.04 4.38 1.44
CA THR A 59 3.43 3.95 1.28
C THR A 59 4.02 4.31 -0.07
N HIS A 60 3.21 4.88 -0.97
CA HIS A 60 3.66 5.20 -2.32
C HIS A 60 4.49 6.50 -2.36
N GLU A 61 5.66 6.46 -3.00
CA GLU A 61 6.59 7.58 -3.27
C GLU A 61 6.85 8.58 -2.13
N VAL A 62 5.92 9.49 -1.81
CA VAL A 62 6.03 10.48 -0.72
C VAL A 62 5.15 10.17 0.50
N GLY A 63 4.24 9.20 0.40
CA GLY A 63 3.30 8.81 1.46
C GLY A 63 2.12 9.77 1.66
N PHE A 64 1.76 10.60 0.67
CA PHE A 64 0.70 11.61 0.78
C PHE A 64 -0.24 11.62 -0.44
N ASN A 65 -0.56 10.43 -0.96
CA ASN A 65 -1.31 10.25 -2.19
C ASN A 65 -2.82 10.23 -1.93
N CYS A 66 -3.28 9.56 -0.87
CA CYS A 66 -4.70 9.55 -0.51
C CYS A 66 -5.23 10.97 -0.24
N LEU A 67 -6.41 11.25 -0.77
CA LEU A 67 -7.09 12.53 -0.59
C LEU A 67 -7.88 12.51 0.71
N ILE A 68 -7.28 12.99 1.81
CA ILE A 68 -7.87 12.96 3.17
C ILE A 68 -9.32 13.46 3.21
N ARG A 69 -9.67 14.49 2.44
CA ARG A 69 -11.04 15.05 2.40
C ARG A 69 -12.08 14.13 1.76
N LYS A 70 -11.65 13.11 1.03
CA LYS A 70 -12.47 12.12 0.34
C LYS A 70 -12.35 10.72 0.95
N LEU A 71 -11.40 10.54 1.87
CA LEU A 71 -11.23 9.30 2.60
C LEU A 71 -12.39 9.10 3.58
N ASP A 72 -12.78 7.85 3.83
CA ASP A 72 -13.79 7.52 4.83
C ASP A 72 -13.40 8.11 6.19
N SER A 73 -14.25 9.00 6.69
CA SER A 73 -14.02 9.75 7.94
C SER A 73 -13.89 8.88 9.19
N ARG A 74 -14.29 7.61 9.14
CA ARG A 74 -14.12 6.64 10.23
C ARG A 74 -12.66 6.14 10.33
N ALA A 75 -11.90 6.21 9.24
CA ALA A 75 -10.53 5.74 9.21
C ALA A 75 -9.54 6.81 9.70
N GLY A 76 -8.53 6.39 10.46
CA GLY A 76 -7.34 7.20 10.69
C GLY A 76 -6.47 7.25 9.43
N TYR A 77 -5.76 8.35 9.20
CA TYR A 77 -4.81 8.47 8.10
C TYR A 77 -3.42 8.81 8.63
N VAL A 78 -2.43 8.04 8.21
CA VAL A 78 -1.02 8.19 8.59
C VAL A 78 -0.20 8.36 7.33
N GLY A 79 0.06 9.61 6.94
CA GLY A 79 0.86 9.95 5.77
C GLY A 79 2.36 10.09 6.06
N GLY A 80 3.15 10.08 4.99
CA GLY A 80 4.59 10.30 4.97
C GLY A 80 5.41 9.04 5.22
N HIS A 81 6.69 9.12 4.87
CA HIS A 81 7.70 8.10 5.17
C HIS A 81 8.35 8.30 6.53
N PHE A 82 8.98 7.24 7.03
CA PHE A 82 9.84 7.26 8.22
C PHE A 82 9.13 7.68 9.52
N ILE A 83 8.12 6.90 9.90
CA ILE A 83 7.47 7.05 11.20
C ILE A 83 8.20 6.16 12.18
N GLN A 84 8.96 6.76 13.11
CA GLN A 84 9.65 5.97 14.13
C GLN A 84 8.67 5.04 14.88
N PRO A 85 9.05 3.79 15.17
CA PRO A 85 10.39 3.21 15.06
C PRO A 85 10.72 2.50 13.72
N SER A 86 9.83 2.48 12.72
CA SER A 86 10.03 1.70 11.49
C SER A 86 9.66 2.49 10.22
N PHE A 87 9.59 1.86 9.05
CA PHE A 87 9.00 2.50 7.87
C PHE A 87 7.48 2.71 8.03
N PHE A 88 6.84 1.85 8.82
CA PHE A 88 5.39 1.80 9.04
C PHE A 88 4.92 2.43 10.37
N GLY A 89 5.82 2.94 11.20
CA GLY A 89 5.48 3.34 12.56
C GLY A 89 5.46 2.17 13.54
N ASN A 90 4.67 2.31 14.60
CA ASN A 90 4.41 1.23 15.53
C ASN A 90 3.41 0.24 14.93
N ILE A 91 3.89 -0.87 14.39
CA ILE A 91 3.01 -1.88 13.79
C ILE A 91 2.35 -2.80 14.82
N LYS A 92 2.85 -2.86 16.06
CA LYS A 92 2.36 -3.77 17.11
C LYS A 92 0.91 -3.54 17.51
N ASP A 93 0.36 -2.38 17.16
CA ASP A 93 -1.01 -2.01 17.48
C ASP A 93 -2.01 -2.58 16.46
N TYR A 94 -1.54 -3.13 15.33
CA TYR A 94 -2.39 -3.74 14.31
C TYR A 94 -2.60 -5.24 14.57
N ASP A 95 -3.83 -5.68 14.37
CA ASP A 95 -4.22 -7.10 14.43
C ASP A 95 -4.22 -7.77 13.05
N LEU A 96 -4.34 -6.98 11.97
CA LEU A 96 -4.47 -7.45 10.60
C LEU A 96 -4.03 -6.36 9.61
N ILE A 97 -3.28 -6.73 8.56
CA ILE A 97 -2.92 -5.82 7.47
C ILE A 97 -3.64 -6.22 6.17
N LEU A 98 -4.16 -5.22 5.46
CA LEU A 98 -4.71 -5.33 4.12
C LEU A 98 -3.86 -4.48 3.19
N TYR A 99 -3.28 -5.08 2.16
CA TYR A 99 -2.52 -4.37 1.15
C TYR A 99 -3.41 -3.97 -0.03
N VAL A 100 -3.27 -2.74 -0.51
CA VAL A 100 -4.12 -2.15 -1.55
C VAL A 100 -3.27 -1.50 -2.61
N ALA A 101 -3.66 -1.72 -3.88
CA ALA A 101 -3.05 -1.10 -5.06
C ALA A 101 -1.56 -1.47 -5.26
N ILE A 102 -1.20 -2.69 -4.90
CA ILE A 102 0.16 -3.23 -5.00
C ILE A 102 0.48 -3.63 -6.43
N HIS A 103 1.75 -3.62 -6.81
CA HIS A 103 2.19 -4.07 -8.12
C HIS A 103 3.17 -5.25 -8.07
N ALA A 104 3.45 -5.82 -9.24
CA ALA A 104 4.38 -6.92 -9.39
C ALA A 104 5.82 -6.52 -9.03
N ALA A 105 6.60 -7.51 -8.57
CA ALA A 105 8.01 -7.37 -8.27
C ALA A 105 8.83 -6.96 -9.50
N SER A 106 9.98 -6.30 -9.27
CA SER A 106 10.94 -6.03 -10.34
C SER A 106 11.35 -7.32 -11.08
N GLY A 107 11.56 -7.21 -12.39
CA GLY A 107 11.92 -8.33 -13.25
C GLY A 107 10.77 -9.27 -13.60
N THR A 108 9.54 -8.98 -13.18
CA THR A 108 8.35 -9.75 -13.59
C THR A 108 7.99 -9.47 -15.05
N PRO A 109 8.00 -10.47 -15.94
CA PRO A 109 7.65 -10.28 -17.35
C PRO A 109 6.19 -9.85 -17.53
N ASP A 110 5.93 -9.02 -18.54
CA ASP A 110 4.60 -8.56 -18.97
C ASP A 110 3.75 -7.83 -17.90
N ALA A 111 4.33 -7.57 -16.73
CA ALA A 111 3.67 -6.80 -15.68
C ALA A 111 3.63 -5.30 -16.02
N PHE A 112 2.59 -4.63 -15.54
CA PHE A 112 2.51 -3.17 -15.59
C PHE A 112 3.41 -2.57 -14.51
N PHE A 113 4.39 -1.78 -14.95
CA PHE A 113 5.31 -1.01 -14.10
C PHE A 113 5.98 -1.80 -12.94
N PRO A 114 6.53 -3.01 -13.20
CA PRO A 114 7.14 -3.82 -12.16
C PRO A 114 8.40 -3.15 -11.59
N HIS A 115 8.47 -3.07 -10.27
CA HIS A 115 9.67 -2.65 -9.55
C HIS A 115 9.64 -3.18 -8.11
N THR A 116 10.73 -2.96 -7.36
CA THR A 116 10.78 -3.23 -5.93
C THR A 116 11.58 -2.08 -5.30
N HIS A 117 10.91 -1.19 -4.57
CA HIS A 117 11.37 0.09 -4.02
C HIS A 117 11.80 1.13 -5.04
N TYR A 118 12.74 0.77 -5.90
CA TYR A 118 13.31 1.66 -6.90
C TYR A 118 13.39 0.93 -8.24
N GLY A 119 13.02 1.61 -9.32
CA GLY A 119 13.08 1.09 -10.70
C GLY A 119 14.49 0.84 -11.24
N ILE A 120 15.53 0.94 -10.40
CA ILE A 120 16.93 0.65 -10.78
C ILE A 120 17.31 -0.82 -10.51
N PHE A 121 16.55 -1.53 -9.68
CA PHE A 121 16.82 -2.93 -9.40
C PHE A 121 16.23 -3.80 -10.50
N SER A 122 17.01 -4.76 -11.03
CA SER A 122 16.50 -5.75 -11.98
C SER A 122 15.65 -6.83 -11.30
N GLU A 123 16.01 -7.19 -10.07
CA GLU A 123 15.31 -8.15 -9.22
C GLU A 123 15.75 -7.93 -7.76
N VAL A 124 14.90 -8.31 -6.82
CA VAL A 124 15.23 -8.36 -5.39
C VAL A 124 14.87 -9.74 -4.89
N LYS A 125 15.80 -10.44 -4.24
CA LYS A 125 15.61 -11.83 -3.82
C LYS A 125 15.79 -12.03 -2.32
N ILE A 126 14.88 -12.77 -1.71
CA ILE A 126 15.01 -13.30 -0.34
C ILE A 126 15.06 -14.82 -0.42
N ASN A 127 16.13 -15.42 0.11
CA ASN A 127 16.36 -16.87 0.06
C ASN A 127 16.22 -17.45 -1.37
N GLY A 128 16.72 -16.71 -2.36
CA GLY A 128 16.69 -17.10 -3.77
C GLY A 128 15.35 -16.89 -4.50
N LYS A 129 14.29 -16.47 -3.82
CA LYS A 129 12.97 -16.17 -4.42
C LYS A 129 12.88 -14.68 -4.74
N ASN A 130 12.41 -14.33 -5.95
CA ASN A 130 12.12 -12.94 -6.31
C ASN A 130 10.96 -12.43 -5.47
N VAL A 131 11.06 -11.20 -4.93
CA VAL A 131 10.08 -10.64 -4.02
C VAL A 131 9.63 -9.22 -4.43
N CYS A 132 8.35 -8.93 -4.25
CA CYS A 132 7.83 -7.56 -4.30
C CYS A 132 8.02 -6.86 -2.95
N GLU A 133 7.71 -5.57 -2.92
CA GLU A 133 7.80 -4.78 -1.69
C GLU A 133 6.95 -5.36 -0.55
N MET A 134 5.73 -5.80 -0.85
CA MET A 134 4.81 -6.33 0.16
C MET A 134 5.26 -7.67 0.74
N GLU A 135 6.04 -8.46 0.01
CA GLU A 135 6.65 -9.67 0.54
C GLU A 135 7.81 -9.34 1.50
N VAL A 136 8.61 -8.31 1.18
CA VAL A 136 9.64 -7.78 2.10
C VAL A 136 8.98 -7.28 3.38
N TYR A 137 7.91 -6.48 3.26
CA TYR A 137 7.17 -5.95 4.39
C TYR A 137 6.41 -7.05 5.17
N GLY A 138 5.85 -8.03 4.46
CA GLY A 138 5.18 -9.18 5.05
C GLY A 138 6.10 -10.01 5.93
N GLY A 139 7.38 -10.14 5.56
CA GLY A 139 8.40 -10.73 6.43
C GLY A 139 8.53 -9.99 7.76
N TYR A 140 8.58 -8.65 7.72
CA TYR A 140 8.63 -7.82 8.93
C TYR A 140 7.35 -7.94 9.77
N LEU A 141 6.16 -8.00 9.16
CA LEU A 141 4.90 -8.24 9.88
C LEU A 141 4.88 -9.62 10.56
N GLY A 142 5.44 -10.63 9.90
CA GLY A 142 5.56 -11.99 10.41
C GLY A 142 6.33 -12.08 11.73
N ASP A 143 7.38 -11.27 11.90
CA ASP A 143 8.15 -11.21 13.16
C ASP A 143 7.31 -10.74 14.36
N PHE A 144 6.19 -10.05 14.12
CA PHE A 144 5.23 -9.63 15.15
C PHE A 144 3.97 -10.48 15.18
N GLY A 145 3.89 -11.54 14.36
CA GLY A 145 2.72 -12.40 14.26
C GLY A 145 1.49 -11.73 13.64
N ILE A 146 1.67 -10.64 12.89
CA ILE A 146 0.57 -9.89 12.27
C ILE A 146 0.29 -10.48 10.88
N PRO A 147 -0.91 -11.04 10.65
CA PRO A 147 -1.26 -11.61 9.35
C PRO A 147 -1.58 -10.54 8.30
N VAL A 148 -1.33 -10.89 7.04
CA VAL A 148 -1.84 -10.17 5.87
C VAL A 148 -3.12 -10.88 5.39
N GLY A 149 -4.26 -10.21 5.49
CA GLY A 149 -5.58 -10.79 5.19
C GLY A 149 -6.09 -10.55 3.78
N PHE A 150 -5.51 -9.57 3.08
CA PHE A 150 -5.97 -9.15 1.76
C PHE A 150 -4.82 -8.50 0.98
N VAL A 151 -4.82 -8.70 -0.34
CA VAL A 151 -3.93 -8.04 -1.28
C VAL A 151 -4.74 -7.73 -2.54
N SER A 152 -4.65 -6.50 -3.04
CA SER A 152 -5.13 -6.12 -4.37
C SER A 152 -4.05 -5.39 -5.18
N GLY A 153 -4.18 -5.46 -6.51
CA GLY A 153 -3.28 -4.89 -7.50
C GLY A 153 -3.75 -5.12 -8.92
#